data_AF-A0A2E1Y6H1-F1
#
_entry.id   AF-A0A2E1Y6H1-F1
#
_cell.length_a   1.000
_cell.length_b   1.000
_cell.length_c   1.000
_cell.angle_alpha   90.00
_cell.angle_beta   90.00
_cell.angle_gamma   90.00
#
_symmetry.space_group_name_H-M   'P 1'
#
loop_
_entity.id
_entity.type
_entity.pdbx_description
1 polymer ?
#
loop_
_entity_poly.entity_id
_entity_poly.type
_entity_poly.pdbx_seq_one_letter_code
_entity_poly.pdbx_strand_id
1 'polypeptide(L)'
;MRSKALRRQKFPKRKGWKISARGNTQIKADGVHIVIAKRQDGLHCIGSKRVWDKDYIWDRRGFTSVDEAKLEAFEKYEKLRPV
;
A
#
# COMPACT_ATOMS: atom_id res chain seq x y z
N MET A 1 17.10 13.76 -10.83
CA MET A 1 16.50 13.14 -9.62
C MET A 1 14.98 13.35 -9.68
N ARG A 2 14.15 12.30 -9.87
CA ARG A 2 12.68 12.48 -9.88
C ARG A 2 12.23 12.82 -8.44
N SER A 3 11.47 13.90 -8.26
CA SER A 3 11.08 14.35 -6.91
C SER A 3 10.26 13.29 -6.17
N LYS A 4 10.45 13.18 -4.85
CA LYS A 4 9.64 12.30 -3.98
C LYS A 4 8.14 12.57 -4.16
N ALA A 5 7.75 13.85 -4.27
CA ALA A 5 6.38 14.28 -4.49
C ALA A 5 5.77 13.70 -5.78
N LEU A 6 6.52 13.73 -6.90
CA LEU A 6 6.04 13.19 -8.18
C LEU A 6 5.87 11.66 -8.11
N ARG A 7 6.76 10.96 -7.39
CA ARG A 7 6.64 9.52 -7.16
C ARG A 7 5.40 9.19 -6.31
N ARG A 8 5.15 9.96 -5.25
CA ARG A 8 3.95 9.84 -4.41
C ARG A 8 2.67 10.00 -5.21
N GLN A 9 2.57 11.05 -6.03
CA GLN A 9 1.39 11.30 -6.87
C GLN A 9 1.13 10.19 -7.89
N LYS A 10 2.20 9.58 -8.44
CA LYS A 10 2.08 8.49 -9.42
C LYS A 10 1.88 7.12 -8.77
N PHE A 11 2.15 6.97 -7.48
CA PHE A 11 2.09 5.67 -6.79
C PHE A 11 0.70 5.01 -6.81
N PRO A 12 -0.43 5.73 -6.60
CA PRO A 12 -1.76 5.13 -6.73
C PRO A 12 -2.09 4.59 -8.12
N LYS A 13 -1.46 5.15 -9.15
CA LYS A 13 -1.60 4.74 -10.56
C LYS A 13 -0.46 3.83 -11.02
N ARG A 14 0.38 3.34 -10.10
CA ARG A 14 1.53 2.49 -10.44
C ARG A 14 1.03 1.17 -11.05
N LYS A 15 1.64 0.76 -12.16
CA LYS A 15 1.39 -0.56 -12.75
C LYS A 15 1.73 -1.65 -11.73
N GLY A 16 0.81 -2.58 -11.49
CA GLY A 16 0.99 -3.68 -10.54
C GLY A 16 -0.01 -3.68 -9.37
N TRP A 17 -0.77 -2.59 -9.19
CA TRP A 17 -1.99 -2.65 -8.37
C TRP A 17 -2.96 -3.66 -8.97
N LYS A 18 -3.46 -4.57 -8.14
CA LYS A 18 -4.43 -5.59 -8.51
C LYS A 18 -5.38 -5.88 -7.36
N ILE A 19 -6.54 -6.44 -7.68
CA ILE A 19 -7.49 -6.93 -6.68
C ILE A 19 -7.15 -8.39 -6.37
N SER A 20 -7.07 -8.73 -5.09
CA SER A 20 -6.92 -10.11 -4.61
C SER A 20 -8.24 -10.88 -4.75
N ALA A 21 -8.20 -12.21 -4.67
CA ALA A 21 -9.41 -13.04 -4.68
C ALA A 21 -10.42 -12.68 -3.57
N ARG A 22 -9.96 -12.04 -2.49
CA ARG A 22 -10.80 -11.55 -1.38
C ARG A 22 -11.32 -10.12 -1.58
N GLY A 23 -11.14 -9.52 -2.76
CA GLY A 23 -11.56 -8.14 -3.04
C GLY A 23 -10.60 -7.05 -2.52
N ASN A 24 -9.52 -7.41 -1.81
CA ASN A 24 -8.56 -6.41 -1.30
C ASN A 24 -7.65 -5.88 -2.42
N THR A 25 -7.41 -4.58 -2.44
CA THR A 25 -6.47 -3.94 -3.36
C THR A 25 -5.04 -4.17 -2.90
N GLN A 26 -4.14 -4.62 -3.75
CA GLN A 26 -2.77 -4.95 -3.36
C GLN A 26 -1.75 -4.66 -4.46
N ILE A 27 -0.51 -4.43 -4.05
CA ILE A 27 0.64 -4.31 -4.95
C ILE A 27 1.85 -5.05 -4.37
N LYS A 28 2.59 -5.74 -5.24
CA LYS A 28 3.92 -6.25 -4.95
C LYS A 28 4.90 -5.55 -5.88
N ALA A 29 5.81 -4.75 -5.33
CA ALA A 29 6.78 -4.00 -6.12
C ALA A 29 8.05 -3.77 -5.29
N ASP A 30 9.21 -3.83 -5.93
CA ASP A 30 10.52 -3.50 -5.36
C ASP A 30 10.76 -4.17 -3.98
N GLY A 31 10.40 -5.45 -3.85
CA GLY A 31 10.56 -6.21 -2.60
C GLY A 31 9.55 -5.88 -1.49
N VAL A 32 8.56 -5.03 -1.75
CA VAL A 32 7.51 -4.66 -0.79
C VAL A 32 6.15 -5.20 -1.23
N HIS A 33 5.39 -5.73 -0.28
CA HIS A 33 3.99 -6.12 -0.47
C HIS A 33 3.10 -5.21 0.37
N ILE A 34 2.19 -4.52 -0.31
CA ILE A 34 1.16 -3.70 0.30
C ILE A 34 -0.21 -4.27 -0.03
N VAL A 35 -1.08 -4.33 0.98
CA VAL A 35 -2.49 -4.69 0.88
C VAL A 35 -3.32 -3.58 1.51
N ILE A 36 -4.39 -3.20 0.85
CA ILE A 36 -5.44 -2.31 1.35
C ILE A 36 -6.68 -3.16 1.53
N ALA A 37 -7.05 -3.39 2.79
CA ALA A 37 -8.20 -4.21 3.16
C ALA A 37 -9.31 -3.33 3.73
N LYS A 38 -10.57 -3.71 3.48
CA LYS A 38 -11.72 -3.06 4.11
C LYS A 38 -11.97 -3.71 5.47
N ARG A 39 -12.09 -2.89 6.51
CA ARG A 39 -12.44 -3.29 7.88
C ARG A 39 -13.96 -3.39 8.04
N GLN A 40 -14.39 -4.00 9.16
CA GLN A 40 -15.80 -4.11 9.52
C GLN A 40 -16.48 -2.75 9.73
N ASP A 41 -15.73 -1.75 10.20
CA ASP A 41 -16.18 -0.36 10.35
C ASP A 41 -16.35 0.38 9.01
N GLY A 42 -16.09 -0.28 7.88
CA GLY A 42 -16.22 0.28 6.55
C GLY A 42 -14.98 1.04 6.06
N LEU A 43 -14.00 1.30 6.93
CA LEU A 43 -12.76 2.00 6.57
C LEU A 43 -11.75 1.05 5.91
N HIS A 44 -10.84 1.62 5.13
CA HIS A 44 -9.72 0.90 4.53
C HIS A 44 -8.48 1.01 5.41
N CYS A 45 -7.82 -0.12 5.70
CA CYS A 45 -6.53 -0.14 6.40
C CYS A 45 -5.41 -0.65 5.49
N ILE A 46 -4.19 -0.21 5.76
CA ILE A 46 -3.00 -0.55 5.00
C ILE A 46 -2.22 -1.62 5.77
N GLY A 47 -2.05 -2.79 5.16
CA GLY A 47 -1.10 -3.81 5.57
C GLY A 47 0.15 -3.71 4.71
N SER A 48 1.32 -3.65 5.31
CA SER A 48 2.59 -3.56 4.59
C SER A 48 3.64 -4.50 5.17
N LYS A 49 4.45 -5.09 4.30
CA LYS A 49 5.58 -5.95 4.69
C LYS A 49 6.61 -6.04 3.57
N ARG A 50 7.81 -6.53 3.87
CA ARG A 50 8.70 -7.01 2.80
C ARG A 50 8.18 -8.33 2.28
N VAL A 51 8.44 -8.64 1.00
CA VAL A 51 7.92 -9.85 0.36
C VAL A 51 8.39 -11.14 1.04
N TRP A 52 9.54 -11.11 1.72
CA TRP A 52 10.09 -12.21 2.49
C TRP A 52 9.59 -12.29 3.94
N ASP A 53 8.94 -11.24 4.45
CA ASP A 53 8.36 -11.28 5.79
C ASP A 53 7.06 -12.09 5.79
N LYS A 54 6.80 -12.82 6.88
CA LYS A 54 5.58 -13.62 7.02
C LYS A 54 4.37 -12.73 7.26
N ASP A 55 4.46 -11.83 8.22
CA ASP A 55 3.34 -11.07 8.76
C ASP A 55 3.27 -9.64 8.21
N TYR A 56 2.05 -9.09 8.14
CA TYR A 56 1.83 -7.70 7.76
C TYR A 56 1.88 -6.79 8.99
N ILE A 57 2.51 -5.64 8.82
CA ILE A 57 2.36 -4.51 9.73
C ILE A 57 1.13 -3.73 9.26
N TRP A 58 0.07 -3.79 10.05
CA TRP A 58 -1.18 -3.08 9.79
C TRP A 58 -1.17 -1.69 10.40
N ASP A 59 -1.58 -0.69 9.61
CA ASP A 59 -1.79 0.65 10.12
C ASP A 59 -3.05 0.69 11.01
N ARG A 60 -2.96 1.46 12.11
CA ARG A 60 -4.11 1.71 12.99
C ARG A 60 -5.08 2.68 12.36
N ARG A 61 -4.59 3.59 11.51
CA ARG A 61 -5.41 4.57 10.80
C ARG A 61 -6.25 3.88 9.71
N GLY A 62 -7.55 4.15 9.75
CA GLY A 62 -8.47 3.82 8.66
C GLY A 62 -8.59 4.99 7.68
N PHE A 63 -8.88 4.67 6.43
CA PHE A 63 -9.06 5.62 5.33
C PHE A 63 -10.44 5.46 4.72
N THR A 64 -11.01 6.57 4.26
CA THR A 64 -12.38 6.57 3.70
C THR A 64 -12.44 6.00 2.29
N SER A 65 -11.33 6.06 1.55
CA SER A 65 -11.22 5.57 0.19
C SER A 65 -9.96 4.76 -0.03
N VAL A 66 -10.01 3.86 -1.03
CA VAL A 66 -8.84 3.09 -1.46
C VAL A 66 -7.75 4.02 -2.01
N ASP A 67 -8.10 5.10 -2.69
CA ASP A 67 -7.10 6.00 -3.29
C ASP A 67 -6.38 6.85 -2.25
N GLU A 68 -7.06 7.29 -1.19
CA GLU A 68 -6.42 7.89 -0.01
C GLU A 68 -5.45 6.91 0.65
N ALA A 69 -5.87 5.66 0.83
CA ALA A 69 -5.02 4.60 1.37
C ALA A 69 -3.81 4.31 0.46
N LYS A 70 -3.95 4.35 -0.87
CA LYS A 70 -2.82 4.20 -1.80
C LYS A 70 -1.81 5.34 -1.68
N LEU A 71 -2.27 6.58 -1.47
CA LEU A 71 -1.37 7.72 -1.29
C LEU A 71 -0.55 7.59 -0.01
N GLU A 72 -1.17 7.19 1.10
CA GLU A 72 -0.47 6.95 2.36
C GLU A 72 0.41 5.69 2.33
N ALA A 73 0.02 4.68 1.57
CA ALA A 73 0.81 3.48 1.34
C ALA A 73 2.19 3.79 0.73
N PHE A 74 2.35 4.90 0.00
CA PHE A 74 3.64 5.31 -0.56
C PHE A 74 4.69 5.56 0.54
N GLU A 75 4.33 6.13 1.67
CA GLU A 75 5.31 6.37 2.75
C GLU A 75 5.76 5.06 3.39
N LYS A 76 4.86 4.07 3.50
CA LYS A 76 5.22 2.72 3.98
C LYS A 76 6.11 2.00 2.96
N TYR A 77 5.78 2.15 1.68
CA TYR A 77 6.57 1.62 0.57
C TYR A 77 8.01 2.12 0.59
N GLU A 78 8.20 3.44 0.65
CA GLU A 78 9.52 4.07 0.66
C GLU A 78 10.35 3.69 1.89
N LYS A 79 9.69 3.44 3.04
CA LYS A 79 10.37 2.98 4.26
C LYS A 79 10.81 1.51 4.19
N LEU A 80 10.01 0.65 3.54
CA LEU A 80 10.26 -0.78 3.53
C LEU A 80 11.14 -1.25 2.37
N ARG A 81 11.16 -0.51 1.25
CA ARG A 81 11.93 -0.91 0.08
C ARG A 81 13.42 -1.00 0.43
N PRO A 82 14.13 -2.02 -0.05
CA PRO A 82 15.59 -2.04 0.02
C PRO A 82 16.16 -0.88 -0.81
N VAL A 83 17.27 -0.31 -0.33
CA VAL A 83 18.03 0.76 -1.00
C VAL A 83 18.87 0.15 -2.11
#